data_AF-A0AAV5IHQ5-F1
#
_entry.id   AF-A0AAV5IHQ5-F1
#
_cell.length_a   1.000
_cell.length_b   1.000
_cell.length_c   1.000
_cell.angle_alpha   90.00
_cell.angle_beta   90.00
_cell.angle_gamma   90.00
#
_symmetry.space_group_name_H-M   'P 1'
#
loop_
_entity.id
_entity.type
_entity.pdbx_description
1 polymer ?
#
loop_
_entity_poly.entity_id
_entity_poly.type
_entity_poly.pdbx_seq_one_letter_code
_entity_poly.pdbx_strand_id
1 'polypeptide(L)'
;MEISLPESLQCSNLQLGHSSSANTSDTVIPSGSDEADFNTDDGSLWGGSDEELVDRKWRRIQKEFHTMGYREGIIVGKQDSAQAVFNIGFTQSALTVHNWGLVRGVTSAVACLPNGMMKRLVETQENRSIFQELQESVLSLSMKDVQKLFDRI
;
A
#
# COMPACT_ATOMS: atom_id res chain seq x y z
N MET A 1 -28.74 -17.37 -2.48
CA MET A 1 -27.30 -17.45 -2.22
C MET A 1 -26.94 -16.11 -1.60
N GLU A 2 -27.07 -16.05 -0.27
CA GLU A 2 -26.89 -14.82 0.52
C GLU A 2 -25.40 -14.51 0.57
N ILE A 3 -25.00 -13.37 0.00
CA ILE A 3 -23.61 -12.91 0.04
C ILE A 3 -23.49 -12.12 1.35
N SER A 4 -23.07 -12.80 2.41
CA SER A 4 -22.77 -12.14 3.68
C SER A 4 -21.51 -11.29 3.49
N LEU A 5 -21.69 -9.96 3.41
CA LEU A 5 -20.61 -8.98 3.47
C LEU A 5 -20.07 -8.93 4.90
N PRO A 6 -18.75 -8.97 5.13
CA PRO A 6 -18.20 -8.89 6.48
C PRO A 6 -18.45 -7.52 7.11
N GLU A 7 -18.93 -7.51 8.35
CA GLU A 7 -19.15 -6.34 9.22
C GLU A 7 -17.83 -5.68 9.67
N SER A 8 -16.95 -5.30 8.74
CA SER A 8 -15.72 -4.56 9.06
C SER A 8 -15.74 -3.13 8.50
N LEU A 9 -16.88 -2.45 8.62
CA LEU A 9 -17.03 -1.02 8.28
C LEU A 9 -17.64 -0.23 9.44
N GLN A 10 -17.18 -0.46 10.67
CA GLN A 10 -17.32 0.58 11.70
C GLN A 10 -16.14 1.54 11.56
N CYS A 11 -16.27 2.48 10.62
CA CYS A 11 -15.41 3.64 10.51
C CYS A 11 -15.64 4.53 11.75
N SER A 12 -14.90 4.31 12.83
CA SER A 12 -14.79 5.31 13.90
C SER A 12 -14.01 6.51 13.37
N ASN A 13 -14.67 7.67 13.37
CA ASN A 13 -14.19 8.99 12.97
C ASN A 13 -12.72 9.24 13.38
N LEU A 14 -11.79 9.09 12.42
CA LEU A 14 -10.46 9.68 12.53
C LEU A 14 -10.57 11.15 12.16
N GLN A 15 -10.80 11.97 13.17
CA GLN A 15 -10.72 13.42 13.07
C GLN A 15 -9.28 13.77 12.71
N LEU A 16 -9.05 14.22 11.47
CA LEU A 16 -7.76 14.73 11.01
C LEU A 16 -7.37 15.93 11.89
N GLY A 17 -6.51 15.67 12.87
CA GLY A 17 -5.82 16.69 13.64
C GLY A 17 -4.83 17.43 12.73
N HIS A 18 -4.82 18.74 12.85
CA HIS A 18 -4.03 19.67 12.06
C HIS A 18 -2.54 19.27 12.04
N SER A 19 -1.99 19.14 10.83
CA SER A 19 -0.55 18.98 10.60
C SER A 19 0.21 20.19 11.17
N SER A 20 0.87 20.01 12.30
CA SER A 20 1.91 20.92 12.76
C SER A 20 3.24 20.45 12.18
N SER A 21 3.77 21.22 11.23
CA SER A 21 5.12 21.11 10.71
C SER A 21 6.10 21.41 11.85
N ALA A 22 6.57 20.36 12.54
CA ALA A 22 7.70 20.48 13.44
C ALA A 22 8.98 20.39 12.60
N ASN A 23 9.58 21.56 12.40
CA ASN A 23 10.88 21.73 11.78
C ASN A 23 11.90 20.95 12.62
N THR A 24 12.47 19.88 12.08
CA THR A 24 13.56 19.14 12.71
C THR A 24 14.84 19.96 12.56
N SER A 25 15.16 20.74 13.58
CA SER A 25 16.46 21.36 13.74
C SER A 25 17.55 20.30 13.84
N ASP A 26 18.61 20.50 13.06
CA ASP A 26 19.86 19.76 13.06
C ASP A 26 20.32 19.39 14.47
N THR A 27 20.21 18.10 14.82
CA THR A 27 20.87 17.56 16.00
C THR A 27 22.24 17.08 15.58
N VAL A 28 23.23 17.90 15.88
CA VAL A 28 24.66 17.60 15.80
C VAL A 28 24.93 16.25 16.46
N ILE A 29 25.36 15.27 15.66
CA ILE A 29 25.94 14.02 16.15
C ILE A 29 27.27 14.39 16.82
N PRO A 30 27.46 14.14 18.13
CA PRO A 30 28.79 14.20 18.69
C PRO A 30 29.56 13.01 18.15
N SER A 31 30.58 13.26 17.32
CA SER A 31 31.64 12.29 17.03
C SER A 31 32.37 11.97 18.33
N GLY A 32 31.90 10.95 19.05
CA GLY A 32 32.69 10.24 20.04
C GLY A 32 33.54 9.20 19.34
N SER A 33 34.85 9.42 19.31
CA SER A 33 35.82 8.39 18.96
C SER A 33 35.79 7.32 20.06
N ASP A 34 34.91 6.34 19.92
CA ASP A 34 34.97 5.13 20.74
C ASP A 34 36.06 4.25 20.13
N GLU A 35 37.28 4.53 20.55
CA GLU A 35 38.43 3.63 20.44
C GLU A 35 37.95 2.22 20.78
N ALA A 36 38.04 1.33 19.80
CA ALA A 36 37.74 -0.08 19.99
C ALA A 36 38.78 -0.67 20.94
N ASP A 37 38.51 -0.63 22.25
CA ASP A 37 39.31 -1.35 23.22
C ASP A 37 38.98 -2.84 23.12
N PHE A 38 39.70 -3.51 22.22
CA PHE A 38 39.76 -4.96 22.11
C PHE A 38 40.64 -5.51 23.23
N ASN A 39 40.29 -5.25 24.49
CA ASN A 39 40.93 -5.90 25.62
C ASN A 39 40.39 -7.33 25.74
N THR A 40 41.10 -8.21 25.03
CA THR A 40 41.13 -9.63 25.35
C THR A 40 42.01 -9.81 26.58
N ASP A 41 41.50 -10.62 27.52
CA ASP A 41 42.22 -11.25 28.64
C ASP A 41 42.13 -10.52 30.00
N ASP A 42 41.21 -10.97 30.86
CA ASP A 42 41.61 -11.78 32.02
C ASP A 42 40.45 -12.64 32.56
N GLY A 43 40.81 -13.76 33.17
CA GLY A 43 39.88 -14.80 33.58
C GLY A 43 39.09 -14.48 34.84
N SER A 44 37.75 -14.48 34.70
CA SER A 44 36.84 -15.07 35.70
C SER A 44 35.52 -15.43 35.01
N LEU A 45 35.53 -16.57 34.32
CA LEU A 45 34.38 -17.07 33.58
C LEU A 45 33.24 -17.54 34.50
N TRP A 46 33.47 -17.69 35.81
CA TRP A 46 32.51 -18.30 36.76
C TRP A 46 32.61 -17.73 38.19
N GLY A 47 32.73 -16.41 38.36
CA GLY A 47 32.87 -15.76 39.66
C GLY A 47 31.65 -15.01 40.21
N GLY A 48 30.49 -15.14 39.57
CA GLY A 48 29.22 -14.60 40.07
C GLY A 48 28.33 -15.75 40.54
N SER A 49 27.61 -15.56 41.64
CA SER A 49 26.61 -16.54 42.11
C SER A 49 25.63 -16.86 40.99
N ASP A 50 25.11 -18.10 40.95
CA ASP A 50 24.23 -18.59 39.87
C ASP A 50 23.02 -17.65 39.64
N GLU A 51 22.52 -17.03 40.71
CA GLU A 51 21.48 -15.99 40.63
C GLU A 51 21.88 -14.74 39.83
N GLU A 52 23.11 -14.24 39.96
CA GLU A 52 23.57 -13.02 39.28
C GLU A 52 23.77 -13.24 37.78
N LEU A 53 24.19 -14.45 37.40
CA LEU A 53 24.31 -14.88 36.00
C LEU A 53 22.94 -14.99 35.34
N VAL A 54 21.96 -15.56 36.04
CA VAL A 54 20.56 -15.65 35.59
C VAL A 54 19.96 -14.25 35.41
N ASP A 55 20.13 -13.36 36.38
CA ASP A 55 19.63 -11.98 36.30
C ASP A 55 20.27 -11.18 35.17
N ARG A 56 21.58 -11.38 34.93
CA ARG A 56 22.30 -10.75 33.82
C ARG A 56 21.82 -11.25 32.46
N LYS A 57 21.56 -12.55 32.33
CA LYS A 57 21.02 -13.15 31.11
C LYS A 57 19.59 -12.71 30.86
N TRP A 58 18.75 -12.69 31.91
CA TRP A 58 17.37 -12.22 31.84
C TRP A 58 17.29 -10.76 31.38
N ARG A 59 18.11 -9.86 31.95
CA ARG A 59 18.18 -8.45 31.51
C ARG A 59 18.58 -8.29 30.04
N ARG A 60 19.52 -9.10 29.54
CA ARG A 60 19.91 -9.08 28.13
C ARG A 60 18.76 -9.48 27.22
N ILE A 61 18.13 -10.62 27.53
CA ILE A 61 16.96 -11.12 26.79
C ILE A 61 15.82 -10.08 26.82
N GLN A 62 15.51 -9.51 27.98
CA GLN A 62 14.48 -8.50 28.12
C GLN A 62 14.77 -7.24 27.28
N LYS A 63 16.03 -6.77 27.27
CA LYS A 63 16.42 -5.60 26.46
C LYS A 63 16.30 -5.89 24.97
N GLU A 64 16.69 -7.09 24.54
CA GLU A 64 16.54 -7.55 23.16
C GLU A 64 15.06 -7.61 22.77
N PHE A 65 14.22 -8.30 23.56
CA PHE A 65 12.78 -8.39 23.31
C PHE A 65 12.08 -7.03 23.33
N HIS A 66 12.46 -6.11 24.22
CA HIS A 66 11.89 -4.76 24.24
C HIS A 66 12.28 -3.96 22.99
N THR A 67 13.55 -4.03 22.59
CA THR A 67 14.07 -3.32 21.41
C THR A 67 13.48 -3.89 20.12
N MET A 68 13.41 -5.22 20.01
CA MET A 68 12.81 -5.92 18.88
C MET A 68 11.30 -5.66 18.82
N GLY A 69 10.59 -5.76 19.95
CA GLY A 69 9.16 -5.52 20.03
C GLY A 69 8.76 -4.09 19.66
N TYR A 70 9.53 -3.09 20.09
CA TYR A 70 9.29 -1.68 19.71
C TYR A 70 9.51 -1.44 18.22
N ARG A 71 10.61 -1.98 17.66
CA ARG A 71 10.89 -1.87 16.22
C ARG A 71 9.79 -2.56 15.39
N GLU A 72 9.42 -3.77 15.77
CA GLU A 72 8.37 -4.52 15.09
C GLU A 72 7.02 -3.81 15.17
N GLY A 73 6.67 -3.26 16.34
CA GLY A 73 5.45 -2.47 16.52
C GLY A 73 5.40 -1.25 15.60
N ILE A 74 6.51 -0.55 15.40
CA ILE A 74 6.59 0.57 14.43
C ILE A 74 6.41 0.06 12.99
N ILE A 75 7.05 -1.05 12.63
CA ILE A 75 6.99 -1.60 11.28
C ILE A 75 5.56 -2.05 10.95
N VAL A 76 4.93 -2.81 11.85
CA VAL A 76 3.54 -3.25 11.73
C VAL A 76 2.61 -2.04 11.63
N GLY A 77 2.74 -1.05 12.52
CA GLY A 77 1.90 0.15 12.48
C GLY A 77 2.05 0.96 11.19
N LYS A 78 3.27 1.07 10.65
CA LYS A 78 3.52 1.73 9.36
C LYS A 78 2.87 0.96 8.21
N GLN A 79 2.99 -0.37 8.23
CA GLN A 79 2.41 -1.24 7.21
C GLN A 79 0.87 -1.19 7.26
N ASP A 80 0.27 -1.25 8.45
CA ASP A 80 -1.17 -1.19 8.64
C ASP A 80 -1.74 0.14 8.15
N SER A 81 -1.06 1.24 8.46
CA SER A 81 -1.44 2.57 7.97
C SER A 81 -1.36 2.67 6.45
N ALA A 82 -0.27 2.17 5.84
CA ALA A 82 -0.11 2.15 4.39
C ALA A 82 -1.18 1.26 3.72
N GLN A 83 -1.48 0.10 4.31
CA GLN A 83 -2.49 -0.81 3.80
C GLN A 83 -3.91 -0.23 3.91
N ALA A 84 -4.21 0.50 4.98
CA ALA A 84 -5.49 1.20 5.13
C ALA A 84 -5.70 2.22 4.00
N VAL A 85 -4.67 3.03 3.69
CA VAL A 85 -4.74 4.01 2.59
C VAL A 85 -4.84 3.32 1.23
N PHE A 86 -4.07 2.26 1.02
CA PHE A 86 -4.17 1.45 -0.20
C PHE A 86 -5.58 0.89 -0.39
N ASN A 87 -6.19 0.30 0.64
CA ASN A 87 -7.53 -0.28 0.55
C ASN A 87 -8.59 0.76 0.18
N ILE A 88 -8.48 1.98 0.73
CA ILE A 88 -9.37 3.10 0.39
C ILE A 88 -9.21 3.44 -1.10
N GLY A 89 -7.98 3.67 -1.57
CA GLY A 89 -7.71 3.99 -2.97
C GLY A 89 -8.11 2.87 -3.93
N PHE A 90 -7.88 1.62 -3.54
CA PHE A 90 -8.28 0.45 -4.31
C PHE A 90 -9.80 0.36 -4.42
N THR A 91 -10.54 0.53 -3.32
CA THR A 91 -12.01 0.47 -3.35
C THR A 91 -12.61 1.56 -4.24
N GLN A 92 -12.06 2.77 -4.18
CA GLN A 92 -12.50 3.89 -5.02
C GLN A 92 -12.18 3.68 -6.51
N SER A 93 -11.05 3.04 -6.82
CA SER A 93 -10.60 2.86 -8.20
C SER A 93 -11.13 1.58 -8.86
N ALA A 94 -11.36 0.51 -8.09
CA ALA A 94 -11.73 -0.81 -8.62
C ALA A 94 -13.02 -0.77 -9.44
N LEU A 95 -14.06 -0.08 -8.96
CA LEU A 95 -15.33 0.05 -9.68
C LEU A 95 -15.14 0.79 -11.02
N THR A 96 -14.37 1.88 -11.01
CA THR A 96 -14.09 2.69 -12.20
C THR A 96 -13.30 1.90 -13.24
N VAL A 97 -12.27 1.16 -12.81
CA VAL A 97 -11.45 0.32 -13.69
C VAL A 97 -12.27 -0.85 -14.26
N HIS A 98 -13.13 -1.46 -13.44
CA HIS A 98 -14.03 -2.51 -13.89
C HIS A 98 -14.99 -2.02 -14.98
N ASN A 99 -15.68 -0.90 -14.73
CA ASN A 99 -16.63 -0.32 -15.68
C ASN A 99 -15.92 0.09 -16.99
N TRP A 100 -14.73 0.67 -16.89
CA TRP A 100 -13.92 0.98 -18.06
C TRP A 100 -13.50 -0.27 -18.85
N GLY A 101 -13.12 -1.33 -18.15
CA GLY A 101 -12.82 -2.64 -18.75
C GLY A 101 -14.03 -3.23 -19.49
N LEU A 102 -15.23 -3.13 -18.91
CA LEU A 102 -16.46 -3.55 -19.56
C LEU A 102 -16.74 -2.77 -20.84
N VAL A 103 -16.66 -1.42 -20.79
CA VAL A 103 -16.88 -0.58 -21.96
C VAL A 103 -15.92 -0.97 -23.09
N ARG A 104 -14.63 -1.13 -22.78
CA ARG A 104 -13.61 -1.55 -23.75
C ARG A 104 -13.86 -2.95 -24.29
N GLY A 105 -14.28 -3.89 -23.45
CA GLY A 105 -14.60 -5.26 -23.85
C GLY A 105 -15.81 -5.33 -24.78
N VAL A 106 -16.90 -4.65 -24.41
CA VAL A 106 -18.13 -4.61 -25.22
C VAL A 106 -17.89 -3.93 -26.55
N THR A 107 -17.25 -2.75 -26.57
CA THR A 107 -16.99 -2.03 -27.83
C THR A 107 -16.06 -2.84 -28.74
N SER A 108 -15.04 -3.49 -28.18
CA SER A 108 -14.14 -4.36 -28.96
C SER A 108 -14.88 -5.58 -29.52
N ALA A 109 -15.72 -6.25 -28.73
CA ALA A 109 -16.49 -7.39 -29.18
C ALA A 109 -17.48 -7.01 -30.30
N VAL A 110 -18.16 -5.87 -30.15
CA VAL A 110 -19.07 -5.33 -31.17
C VAL A 110 -18.33 -4.98 -32.45
N ALA A 111 -17.13 -4.41 -32.35
CA ALA A 111 -16.30 -4.06 -33.50
C ALA A 111 -15.79 -5.26 -34.30
N CYS A 112 -15.62 -6.41 -33.63
CA CYS A 112 -15.22 -7.65 -34.28
C CYS A 112 -16.38 -8.36 -35.02
N LEU A 113 -17.62 -7.91 -34.88
CA LEU A 113 -18.76 -8.54 -35.54
C LEU A 113 -18.82 -8.19 -37.04
N PRO A 114 -19.15 -9.16 -37.91
CA PRO A 114 -19.48 -8.86 -39.30
C PRO A 114 -20.66 -7.91 -39.41
N ASN A 115 -20.62 -6.98 -40.37
CA ASN A 115 -21.67 -5.98 -40.58
C ASN A 115 -23.08 -6.59 -40.56
N GLY A 116 -23.33 -7.72 -41.23
CA GLY A 116 -24.64 -8.38 -41.25
C GLY A 116 -25.16 -8.80 -39.87
N MET A 117 -24.29 -9.21 -38.96
CA MET A 117 -24.64 -9.55 -37.57
C MET A 117 -24.78 -8.29 -36.72
N MET A 118 -23.88 -7.32 -36.89
CA MET A 118 -23.97 -6.02 -36.23
C MET A 118 -25.27 -5.30 -36.57
N LYS A 119 -25.78 -5.48 -37.82
CA LYS A 119 -27.08 -4.91 -38.20
C LYS A 119 -28.27 -5.51 -37.46
N ARG A 120 -28.17 -6.78 -37.07
CA ARG A 120 -29.21 -7.47 -36.29
C ARG A 120 -29.11 -7.16 -34.80
N LEU A 121 -27.90 -6.97 -34.29
CA LEU A 121 -27.67 -6.65 -32.87
C LEU A 121 -28.00 -5.19 -32.56
N VAL A 122 -27.65 -4.28 -33.47
CA VAL A 122 -27.92 -2.86 -33.38
C VAL A 122 -28.71 -2.47 -34.62
N GLU A 123 -30.03 -2.37 -34.49
CA GLU A 123 -30.93 -2.17 -35.63
C GLU A 123 -30.79 -0.77 -36.25
N THR A 124 -30.63 0.25 -35.41
CA THR A 124 -30.54 1.65 -35.84
C THR A 124 -29.13 2.01 -36.33
N GLN A 125 -29.05 2.76 -37.43
CA GLN A 125 -27.77 3.20 -37.98
C GLN A 125 -27.07 4.24 -37.09
N GLU A 126 -27.84 5.08 -36.40
CA GLU A 126 -27.34 6.05 -35.42
C GLU A 126 -26.55 5.37 -34.29
N ASN A 127 -27.12 4.34 -33.67
CA ASN A 127 -26.44 3.62 -32.59
C ASN A 127 -25.14 2.95 -33.06
N ARG A 128 -25.08 2.48 -34.31
CA ARG A 128 -23.83 1.93 -34.88
C ARG A 128 -22.75 3.00 -35.00
N SER A 129 -23.12 4.21 -35.43
CA SER A 129 -22.21 5.35 -35.49
C SER A 129 -21.69 5.71 -34.10
N ILE A 130 -22.57 5.75 -33.09
CA ILE A 130 -22.20 6.02 -31.70
C ILE A 130 -21.24 4.94 -31.17
N PHE A 131 -21.48 3.66 -31.47
CA PHE A 131 -20.56 2.58 -31.06
C PHE A 131 -19.16 2.71 -31.70
N GLN A 132 -19.09 3.12 -32.96
CA GLN A 132 -17.83 3.37 -33.65
C GLN A 132 -17.08 4.56 -33.05
N GLU A 133 -17.77 5.69 -32.82
CA GLU A 133 -17.19 6.86 -32.17
C GLU A 133 -16.73 6.55 -30.74
N LEU A 134 -17.52 5.79 -29.98
CA LEU A 134 -17.14 5.34 -28.64
C LEU A 134 -15.91 4.43 -28.70
N GLN A 135 -15.84 3.52 -29.66
CA GLN A 135 -14.67 2.66 -29.83
C GLN A 135 -13.42 3.48 -30.16
N GLU A 136 -13.51 4.43 -31.09
CA GLU A 136 -12.41 5.33 -31.44
C GLU A 136 -11.97 6.17 -30.23
N SER A 137 -12.92 6.67 -29.44
CA SER A 137 -12.65 7.40 -28.20
C SER A 137 -11.93 6.51 -27.17
N VAL A 138 -12.42 5.30 -26.93
CA VAL A 138 -11.81 4.33 -26.00
C VAL A 138 -10.41 3.88 -26.45
N LEU A 139 -10.19 3.75 -27.77
CA LEU A 139 -8.89 3.38 -28.35
C LEU A 139 -7.91 4.55 -28.40
N SER A 140 -8.40 5.78 -28.61
CA SER A 140 -7.58 6.99 -28.59
C SER A 140 -7.09 7.32 -27.18
N LEU A 141 -7.84 6.92 -26.15
CA LEU A 141 -7.37 6.96 -24.77
C LEU A 141 -6.23 5.97 -24.57
N SER A 142 -5.01 6.45 -24.82
CA SER A 142 -3.79 5.67 -24.68
C SER A 142 -3.45 5.47 -23.20
N MET A 143 -2.91 4.30 -22.86
CA MET A 143 -2.28 4.06 -21.56
C MET A 143 -1.23 5.14 -21.23
N LYS A 144 -0.59 5.71 -22.26
CA LYS A 144 0.39 6.80 -22.14
C LYS A 144 -0.22 8.12 -21.65
N ASP A 145 -1.46 8.41 -22.02
CA ASP A 145 -2.15 9.63 -21.59
C ASP A 145 -2.65 9.51 -20.15
N VAL A 146 -3.07 8.30 -19.76
CA VAL A 146 -3.35 7.95 -18.36
C VAL A 146 -2.08 8.05 -17.51
N GLN A 147 -0.94 7.53 -18.00
CA GLN A 147 0.36 7.64 -17.30
C GLN A 147 0.74 9.10 -17.05
N LYS A 148 0.65 9.97 -18.07
CA LYS A 148 0.94 11.41 -17.92
C LYS A 148 0.04 12.12 -16.91
N LEU A 149 -1.22 11.68 -16.77
CA LEU A 149 -2.14 12.19 -15.76
C LEU A 149 -1.68 11.83 -14.35
N PHE A 150 -1.19 10.60 -14.15
CA PHE A 150 -0.64 10.17 -12.87
C PHE A 150 0.70 10.84 -12.54
N ASP A 151 1.57 11.01 -13.53
CA ASP A 151 2.88 11.67 -13.33
C ASP A 151 2.76 13.17 -12.96
N ARG A 152 1.57 13.76 -13.08
CA ARG A 152 1.28 15.18 -12.80
C ARG A 152 0.65 15.40 -11.41
N ILE A 153 0.30 14.33 -10.70
CA ILE A 153 -0.22 14.35 -9.33
C ILE A 153 0.94 14.15 -8.35
#